data_AF-A0A6N7S5K6-F1
#
_entry.id   AF-A0A6N7S5K6-F1
#
_cell.length_a   1.000
_cell.length_b   1.000
_cell.length_c   1.000
_cell.angle_alpha   90.00
_cell.angle_beta   90.00
_cell.angle_gamma   90.00
#
_symmetry.space_group_name_H-M   'P 1'
#
loop_
_entity.id
_entity.type
_entity.pdbx_description
1 polymer ?
#
loop_
_entity_poly.entity_id
_entity_poly.type
_entity_poly.pdbx_seq_one_letter_code
_entity_poly.pdbx_strand_id
1 'polypeptide(L)'
;MRDANAFVLAHHRHSGQVRGCKFCVAVVDDLDAVHGVAIVGRPVARRLDDGKTAEVTRLCTDGIANGCSFLYSRCARIAKLMGYQKIITYTLATENGASLRASGWQCAPGLRGGGNWNVPGRPRADSRNTGPKRLYYKELR
;
A
#
# COMPACT_ATOMS: atom_id res chain seq x y z
N MET A 1 -3.67 -13.63 3.60
CA MET A 1 -4.44 -12.35 3.55
C MET A 1 -5.37 -12.17 4.75
N ARG A 2 -6.07 -13.22 5.22
CA ARG A 2 -7.00 -13.10 6.37
C ARG A 2 -6.32 -12.49 7.60
N ASP A 3 -5.14 -13.00 7.97
CA ASP A 3 -4.41 -12.50 9.15
C ASP A 3 -3.90 -11.08 8.95
N ALA A 4 -3.41 -10.75 7.74
CA ALA A 4 -3.02 -9.38 7.41
C ALA A 4 -4.20 -8.40 7.51
N ASN A 5 -5.39 -8.79 7.05
CA ASN A 5 -6.60 -7.98 7.21
C ASN A 5 -7.00 -7.86 8.68
N ALA A 6 -6.88 -8.94 9.48
CA ALA A 6 -7.17 -8.88 10.91
C ALA A 6 -6.23 -7.88 11.62
N PHE A 7 -4.93 -7.91 11.31
CA PHE A 7 -3.97 -6.94 11.83
C PHE A 7 -4.32 -5.51 11.42
N VAL A 8 -4.66 -5.28 10.13
CA VAL A 8 -5.08 -3.97 9.63
C VAL A 8 -6.33 -3.47 10.35
N LEU A 9 -7.34 -4.33 10.57
CA LEU A 9 -8.57 -3.92 11.25
C LEU A 9 -8.32 -3.55 12.72
N ALA A 10 -7.38 -4.21 13.39
CA ALA A 10 -7.03 -3.92 14.77
C ALA A 10 -6.18 -2.64 14.93
N HIS A 11 -5.28 -2.34 14.00
CA HIS A 11 -4.26 -1.29 14.18
C HIS A 11 -4.39 -0.08 13.24
N HIS A 12 -5.05 -0.23 12.09
CA HIS A 12 -5.07 0.83 11.08
C HIS A 12 -6.23 1.81 11.32
N ARG A 13 -5.88 3.03 11.74
CA ARG A 13 -6.85 4.09 12.10
C ARG A 13 -7.88 4.41 11.00
N HIS A 14 -7.43 4.50 9.73
CA HIS A 14 -8.27 5.05 8.65
C HIS A 14 -8.68 4.03 7.56
N SER A 15 -7.98 2.90 7.42
CA SER A 15 -8.15 1.97 6.30
C SER A 15 -8.85 0.68 6.75
N GLY A 16 -9.80 0.21 5.95
CA GLY A 16 -10.45 -1.09 6.17
C GLY A 16 -9.76 -2.23 5.41
N GLN A 17 -10.29 -3.44 5.59
CA GLN A 17 -9.87 -4.68 4.93
C GLN A 17 -9.81 -4.56 3.39
N VAL A 18 -8.92 -5.36 2.79
CA VAL A 18 -8.79 -5.50 1.32
C VAL A 18 -9.48 -6.79 0.87
N ARG A 19 -10.14 -6.74 -0.29
CA ARG A 19 -10.90 -7.88 -0.84
C ARG A 19 -10.06 -8.89 -1.64
N GLY A 20 -8.82 -8.56 -1.97
CA GLY A 20 -7.93 -9.45 -2.72
C GLY A 20 -6.47 -8.98 -2.65
N CYS A 21 -5.55 -9.90 -2.86
CA CYS A 21 -4.12 -9.63 -2.90
C CYS A 21 -3.42 -10.51 -3.92
N LYS A 22 -2.22 -10.11 -4.31
CA LYS A 22 -1.22 -10.95 -4.99
C LYS A 22 -0.32 -11.65 -3.97
N PHE A 23 0.09 -10.91 -2.94
CA PHE A 23 0.83 -11.44 -1.81
C PHE A 23 0.69 -10.52 -0.59
N CYS A 24 1.12 -11.03 0.57
CA CYS A 24 1.20 -10.28 1.82
C CYS A 24 2.60 -10.46 2.42
N VAL A 25 3.08 -9.47 3.17
CA VAL A 25 4.35 -9.51 3.89
C VAL A 25 4.10 -9.06 5.32
N ALA A 26 4.77 -9.69 6.29
CA ALA A 26 4.73 -9.29 7.69
C ALA A 26 6.12 -8.93 8.20
N VAL A 27 6.16 -8.08 9.22
CA VAL A 27 7.29 -7.92 10.14
C VAL A 27 6.97 -8.76 11.35
N VAL A 28 7.85 -9.71 11.66
CA VAL A 28 7.77 -10.57 12.85
C VAL A 28 9.04 -10.39 13.67
N ASP A 29 8.93 -10.46 14.99
CA ASP A 29 10.08 -10.51 15.90
C ASP A 29 10.58 -11.95 16.11
N ASP A 30 11.58 -12.12 16.97
CA ASP A 30 12.17 -13.42 17.30
C ASP A 30 11.24 -14.33 18.13
N LEU A 31 10.11 -13.80 18.61
CA LEU A 31 9.06 -14.51 19.34
C LEU A 31 7.85 -14.82 18.44
N ASP A 32 7.98 -14.66 17.13
CA ASP A 32 6.93 -14.80 16.12
C ASP A 32 5.75 -13.82 16.25
N ALA A 33 5.92 -12.72 17.01
CA ALA A 33 4.90 -11.69 17.14
C ALA A 33 4.89 -10.77 15.90
N VAL A 34 3.69 -10.54 15.34
CA VAL A 34 3.52 -9.68 14.16
C VAL A 34 3.44 -8.21 14.59
N HIS A 35 4.36 -7.38 14.09
CA HIS A 35 4.42 -5.94 14.36
C HIS A 35 3.96 -5.06 13.18
N GLY A 36 3.76 -5.67 12.02
CA GLY A 36 3.28 -4.94 10.86
C GLY A 36 3.03 -5.83 9.66
N VAL A 37 2.19 -5.35 8.76
CA VAL A 37 1.79 -6.06 7.55
C VAL A 37 1.71 -5.12 6.35
N ALA A 38 2.00 -5.66 5.18
CA ALA A 38 1.73 -5.02 3.90
C ALA A 38 0.96 -5.97 2.98
N ILE A 39 -0.03 -5.43 2.28
CA ILE A 39 -0.89 -6.17 1.34
C ILE A 39 -0.70 -5.57 -0.04
N VAL A 40 -0.13 -6.37 -0.94
CA VAL A 40 0.12 -6.00 -2.34
C VAL A 40 -0.93 -6.62 -3.23
N GLY A 41 -1.50 -5.82 -4.12
CA GLY A 41 -2.59 -6.23 -5.02
C GLY A 41 -2.47 -5.58 -6.40
N ARG A 42 -3.54 -5.75 -7.18
CA ARG A 42 -3.72 -5.00 -8.43
C ARG A 42 -3.95 -3.52 -8.09
N PRO A 43 -3.51 -2.59 -8.94
CA PRO A 43 -3.79 -1.18 -8.75
C PRO A 43 -5.29 -0.90 -8.63
N VAL A 44 -5.67 -0.06 -7.65
CA VAL A 44 -7.07 0.34 -7.45
C VAL A 44 -7.55 1.23 -8.59
N ALA A 45 -6.65 2.09 -9.09
CA ALA A 45 -6.89 2.90 -10.25
C ALA A 45 -6.80 2.06 -11.53
N ARG A 46 -7.93 1.84 -12.21
CA ARG A 46 -8.03 0.99 -13.40
C ARG A 46 -7.02 1.32 -14.50
N ARG A 47 -6.67 2.60 -14.68
CA ARG A 47 -5.70 3.02 -15.71
C ARG A 47 -4.27 2.51 -15.45
N LEU A 48 -3.97 2.09 -14.22
CA LEU A 48 -2.67 1.53 -13.83
C LEU A 48 -2.71 0.00 -13.74
N ASP A 49 -3.88 -0.62 -13.83
CA ASP A 49 -4.05 -2.08 -13.78
C ASP A 49 -3.80 -2.69 -15.16
N ASP A 50 -2.54 -2.58 -15.61
CA ASP A 50 -2.02 -2.96 -16.92
C ASP A 50 -1.41 -4.38 -16.97
N GLY A 51 -1.53 -5.13 -15.87
CA GLY A 51 -0.92 -6.45 -15.69
C GLY A 51 0.58 -6.43 -15.37
N LYS A 52 1.25 -5.28 -15.40
CA LYS A 52 2.69 -5.09 -15.15
C LYS A 52 2.98 -4.26 -13.91
N THR A 53 1.98 -3.56 -13.39
CA THR A 53 2.05 -2.74 -12.18
C THR A 53 1.39 -3.42 -10.99
N ALA A 54 2.08 -3.46 -9.86
CA ALA A 54 1.53 -3.85 -8.56
C ALA A 54 1.30 -2.64 -7.66
N GLU A 55 0.37 -2.72 -6.71
CA GLU A 55 0.12 -1.66 -5.72
C GLU A 55 0.23 -2.19 -4.29
N VAL A 56 1.00 -1.51 -3.43
CA VAL A 56 0.89 -1.66 -1.96
C VAL A 56 -0.39 -0.95 -1.54
N THR A 57 -1.47 -1.73 -1.47
CA THR A 57 -2.83 -1.22 -1.18
C THR A 57 -3.05 -0.95 0.30
N ARG A 58 -2.34 -1.68 1.17
CA ARG A 58 -2.31 -1.47 2.62
C ARG A 58 -0.91 -1.68 3.14
N LEU A 59 -0.55 -0.84 4.10
CA LEU A 59 0.57 -1.03 4.99
C LEU A 59 0.13 -0.56 6.37
N CYS A 60 0.35 -1.39 7.38
CA CYS A 60 0.01 -1.08 8.76
C CYS A 60 1.12 -1.60 9.66
N THR A 61 1.52 -0.81 10.65
CA THR A 61 2.45 -1.21 11.70
C THR A 61 1.86 -0.79 13.05
N ASP A 62 2.33 -1.41 14.13
CA ASP A 62 1.99 -1.03 15.50
C ASP A 62 2.83 0.14 16.05
N GLY A 63 3.80 0.61 15.26
CA GLY A 63 4.76 1.65 15.65
C GLY A 63 6.20 1.16 15.73
N ILE A 64 6.47 -0.13 15.47
CA ILE A 64 7.84 -0.67 15.44
C ILE A 64 8.79 0.18 14.58
N ALA A 65 9.98 0.41 15.11
CA ALA A 65 11.02 1.17 14.43
C ALA A 65 11.33 0.57 13.06
N ASN A 66 11.39 1.42 12.03
CA ASN A 66 11.68 1.04 10.64
C ASN A 66 10.71 0.02 9.99
N GLY A 67 9.57 -0.30 10.63
CA GLY A 67 8.62 -1.29 10.08
C GLY A 67 8.09 -0.91 8.70
N CYS A 68 7.72 0.35 8.49
CA CYS A 68 7.19 0.83 7.21
C CYS A 68 8.23 0.73 6.08
N SER A 69 9.47 1.19 6.30
CA SER A 69 10.52 1.18 5.27
C SER A 69 10.98 -0.24 4.96
N PHE A 70 11.03 -1.12 5.96
CA PHE A 70 11.27 -2.55 5.77
C PHE A 70 10.21 -3.16 4.85
N LEU A 71 8.93 -2.99 5.18
CA LEU A 71 7.81 -3.55 4.41
C LEU A 71 7.79 -3.03 2.96
N TYR A 72 7.96 -1.73 2.75
CA TYR A 72 8.03 -1.15 1.40
C TYR A 72 9.19 -1.74 0.57
N SER A 73 10.36 -1.92 1.19
CA SER A 73 11.53 -2.51 0.53
C SER A 73 11.30 -3.98 0.16
N ARG A 74 10.72 -4.77 1.07
CA ARG A 74 10.39 -6.18 0.82
C ARG A 74 9.33 -6.34 -0.26
N CYS A 75 8.28 -5.52 -0.24
CA CYS A 75 7.24 -5.54 -1.26
C CYS A 75 7.81 -5.28 -2.67
N ALA A 76 8.69 -4.29 -2.82
CA ALA A 76 9.32 -4.01 -4.12
C ALA A 76 10.18 -5.17 -4.61
N ARG A 77 10.97 -5.80 -3.72
CA ARG A 77 11.78 -6.98 -4.07
C ARG A 77 10.93 -8.17 -4.51
N ILE A 78 9.87 -8.49 -3.75
CA ILE A 78 8.96 -9.60 -4.07
C ILE A 78 8.22 -9.32 -5.38
N ALA A 79 7.69 -8.10 -5.57
CA ALA A 79 7.02 -7.73 -6.81
C ALA A 79 7.93 -7.90 -8.03
N LYS A 80 9.21 -7.52 -7.92
CA LYS A 80 10.21 -7.74 -8.97
C LYS A 80 10.37 -9.23 -9.28
N LEU A 81 10.51 -10.08 -8.26
CA LEU A 81 10.65 -11.53 -8.44
C LEU A 81 9.39 -12.18 -9.07
N MET A 82 8.22 -11.61 -8.82
CA MET A 82 6.96 -12.05 -9.45
C MET A 82 6.80 -11.56 -10.90
N GLY A 83 7.76 -10.81 -11.44
CA GLY A 83 7.75 -10.32 -12.83
C GLY A 83 7.02 -8.98 -13.03
N TYR A 84 6.65 -8.27 -11.96
CA TYR A 84 6.13 -6.90 -12.09
C TYR A 84 7.25 -5.94 -12.50
N GLN A 85 6.92 -4.99 -13.36
CA GLN A 85 7.85 -3.97 -13.85
C GLN A 85 7.79 -2.69 -13.00
N LYS A 86 6.71 -2.50 -12.23
CA LYS A 86 6.47 -1.32 -11.43
C LYS A 86 5.70 -1.68 -10.17
N ILE A 87 6.02 -1.01 -9.07
CA ILE A 87 5.19 -1.02 -7.87
C ILE A 87 4.86 0.40 -7.44
N ILE A 88 3.63 0.61 -6.99
CA ILE A 88 3.11 1.91 -6.60
C ILE A 88 2.45 1.87 -5.22
N THR A 89 2.27 3.04 -4.62
CA THR A 89 1.38 3.24 -3.48
C THR A 89 0.94 4.69 -3.40
N TYR A 90 -0.11 4.95 -2.62
CA TYR A 90 -0.62 6.28 -2.38
C TYR A 90 -0.58 6.61 -0.89
N THR A 91 -0.12 7.81 -0.57
CA THR A 91 -0.25 8.42 0.75
C THR A 91 -1.11 9.68 0.64
N LEU A 92 -1.70 10.14 1.74
CA LEU A 92 -2.30 11.46 1.80
C LEU A 92 -1.23 12.53 1.58
N ALA A 93 -1.64 13.68 1.03
CA ALA A 93 -0.73 14.80 0.78
C ALA A 93 -0.12 15.37 2.07
N THR A 94 -0.82 15.20 3.19
CA THR A 94 -0.40 15.59 4.54
C THR A 94 0.61 14.63 5.17
N GLU A 95 0.75 13.41 4.63
CA GLU A 95 1.74 12.45 5.10
C GLU A 95 3.11 12.76 4.49
N ASN A 96 4.15 12.76 5.32
CA ASN A 96 5.48 13.18 4.90
C ASN A 96 6.18 12.18 3.96
N GLY A 97 5.74 10.92 3.88
CA GLY A 97 6.34 9.87 3.04
C GLY A 97 7.80 9.51 3.38
N ALA A 98 8.26 9.73 4.63
CA ALA A 98 9.65 9.51 5.02
C ALA A 98 10.10 8.06 4.81
N SER A 99 9.29 7.07 5.20
CA SER A 99 9.61 5.66 5.01
C SER A 99 9.70 5.23 3.54
N LEU A 100 8.95 5.89 2.65
CA LEU A 100 9.02 5.66 1.20
C LEU A 100 10.33 6.21 0.63
N ARG A 101 10.74 7.42 1.03
CA ARG A 101 12.06 7.96 0.65
C ARG A 101 13.20 7.09 1.17
N ALA A 102 13.13 6.67 2.44
CA ALA A 102 14.14 5.82 3.06
C ALA A 102 14.27 4.44 2.36
N SER A 103 13.18 3.94 1.77
CA SER A 103 13.17 2.68 0.99
C SER A 103 13.46 2.88 -0.51
N GLY A 104 13.90 4.07 -0.92
CA GLY A 104 14.29 4.39 -2.29
C GLY A 104 13.12 4.44 -3.27
N TRP A 105 11.93 4.82 -2.82
CA TRP A 105 10.78 5.09 -3.68
C TRP A 105 10.79 6.54 -4.16
N GLN A 106 10.31 6.75 -5.38
CA GLN A 106 10.22 8.07 -5.99
C GLN A 106 8.81 8.64 -5.80
N CYS A 107 8.72 9.91 -5.42
CA CYS A 107 7.44 10.63 -5.40
C CYS A 107 7.17 11.17 -6.81
N ALA A 108 6.06 10.76 -7.42
CA ALA A 108 5.66 11.32 -8.70
C ALA A 108 5.33 12.82 -8.53
N PRO A 109 5.64 13.67 -9.54
CA PRO A 109 5.35 15.10 -9.46
C PRO A 109 3.84 15.35 -9.42
N GLY A 110 3.44 16.40 -8.70
CA GLY A 110 2.06 16.83 -8.54
C GLY A 110 1.24 15.97 -7.58
N LEU A 111 0.11 16.53 -7.11
CA LEU A 111 -0.87 15.77 -6.34
C LEU A 111 -1.68 14.86 -7.27
N ARG A 112 -2.14 13.75 -6.74
CA ARG A 112 -3.15 12.89 -7.36
C ARG A 112 -4.48 13.16 -6.69
N GLY A 113 -5.54 13.06 -7.48
CA GLY A 113 -6.90 13.13 -6.95
C GLY A 113 -7.09 12.13 -5.82
N GLY A 114 -7.70 12.60 -4.75
CA GLY A 114 -8.44 11.74 -3.84
C GLY A 114 -9.87 11.61 -4.32
N GLY A 115 -10.76 11.22 -3.41
CA GLY A 115 -12.19 11.27 -3.65
C GLY A 115 -12.88 9.94 -3.41
N ASN A 116 -14.12 9.90 -3.86
CA ASN A 116 -15.00 8.78 -3.62
C ASN A 116 -15.07 7.89 -4.87
N TRP A 117 -14.95 6.58 -4.65
CA TRP A 117 -15.18 5.60 -5.71
C TRP A 117 -16.65 5.21 -5.83
N ASN A 118 -17.50 5.71 -4.93
CA ASN A 118 -18.95 5.60 -5.00
C ASN A 118 -19.49 6.62 -6.02
N VAL A 119 -19.98 6.12 -7.15
CA VAL A 119 -20.59 6.92 -8.22
C VAL A 119 -21.89 6.23 -8.68
N PRO A 120 -22.89 6.93 -9.25
CA PRO A 120 -24.20 6.34 -9.56
C PRO A 120 -24.13 5.06 -10.40
N GLY A 121 -23.27 5.00 -11.42
CA GLY A 121 -23.08 3.80 -12.26
C GLY A 121 -22.26 2.67 -11.62
N ARG A 122 -21.73 2.87 -10.42
CA ARG A 122 -21.00 1.86 -9.65
C ARG A 122 -21.05 2.21 -8.15
N PRO A 123 -22.15 1.86 -7.47
CA PRO A 123 -22.28 2.09 -6.05
C PRO A 123 -21.18 1.36 -5.27
N ARG A 124 -20.54 2.07 -4.34
CA ARG A 124 -19.51 1.54 -3.43
C ARG A 124 -19.67 2.18 -2.06
N ALA A 125 -19.04 1.59 -1.03
CA ALA A 125 -18.90 2.29 0.23
C ALA A 125 -18.05 3.55 0.05
N ASP A 126 -18.41 4.62 0.76
CA ASP A 126 -17.70 5.88 0.66
C ASP A 126 -16.25 5.76 1.11
N SER A 127 -15.36 6.40 0.35
CA SER A 127 -13.95 6.53 0.74
C SER A 127 -13.85 7.37 2.01
N ARG A 128 -13.37 6.80 3.12
CA ARG A 128 -13.08 7.57 4.36
C ARG A 128 -12.11 8.73 4.14
N ASN A 129 -11.16 8.58 3.22
CA ASN A 129 -10.19 9.60 2.88
C ASN A 129 -10.38 10.09 1.44
N THR A 130 -10.95 11.29 1.30
CA THR A 130 -11.18 11.96 0.02
C THR A 130 -10.14 13.03 -0.32
N GLY A 131 -9.28 13.38 0.64
CA GLY A 131 -8.25 14.39 0.48
C GLY A 131 -7.21 14.06 -0.61
N PRO A 132 -6.48 15.06 -1.10
CA PRO A 132 -5.46 14.88 -2.14
C PRO A 132 -4.38 13.90 -1.69
N LYS A 133 -3.82 13.15 -2.65
CA LYS A 133 -2.84 12.10 -2.40
C LYS A 133 -1.54 12.36 -3.14
N ARG A 134 -0.46 11.74 -2.67
CA ARG A 134 0.81 11.62 -3.39
C ARG A 134 0.94 10.20 -3.90
N LEU A 135 1.40 10.05 -5.14
CA LEU A 135 1.74 8.75 -5.71
C LEU A 135 3.24 8.53 -5.53
N TYR A 136 3.60 7.43 -4.89
CA TYR A 136 4.96 6.94 -4.86
C TYR A 136 5.09 5.71 -5.75
N TYR A 137 6.23 5.57 -6.41
CA TYR A 137 6.50 4.44 -7.29
C TYR A 137 7.95 3.99 -7.22
N LYS A 138 8.17 2.76 -7.68
CA LYS A 138 9.50 2.20 -7.94
C LYS A 138 9.44 1.41 -9.25
N GLU A 139 10.35 1.73 -10.17
CA GLU A 139 10.59 0.90 -11.34
C GLU A 139 11.37 -0.34 -10.90
N LEU A 140 10.90 -1.52 -11.33
CA LEU A 140 11.40 -2.83 -10.94
C LEU A 140 12.13 -3.46 -12.13
N ARG A 141 13.22 -2.81 -12.56
CA ARG A 141 14.17 -3.39 -13.51
C ARG A 141 15.18 -4.24 -12.76
#